data_AF-A0AAD9IWK4-F1
#
_entry.id   AF-A0AAD9IWK4-F1
#
_cell.length_a   1.000
_cell.length_b   1.000
_cell.length_c   1.000
_cell.angle_alpha   90.00
_cell.angle_beta   90.00
_cell.angle_gamma   90.00
#
_symmetry.space_group_name_H-M   'P 1'
#
loop_
_entity.id
_entity.type
_entity.pdbx_description
1 polymer ?
#
loop_
_entity_poly.entity_id
_entity_poly.type
_entity_poly.pdbx_seq_one_letter_code
_entity_poly.pdbx_strand_id
1 'polypeptide(L)'
;MNWSPCNPRNGKRHRIMVLRHKQPPLCNPIKTIHRKCIFHKHLKHWNHGRHCEYEDSFMDWFGCHPVTKLQQKIVLLKHGQPNYCPKAKVLTKKCMIRTCPLAELS
;
A
#
# COMPACT_ATOMS: atom_id res chain seq x y z
N MET A 1 10.14 -3.04 25.05
CA MET A 1 9.04 -2.05 24.83
C MET A 1 8.68 -2.05 23.36
N ASN A 2 7.55 -2.67 22.98
CA ASN A 2 7.22 -2.89 21.57
C ASN A 2 6.04 -2.01 21.12
N TRP A 3 6.16 -1.41 19.93
CA TRP A 3 5.05 -0.73 19.28
C TRP A 3 4.24 -1.74 18.48
N SER A 4 2.93 -1.52 18.35
CA SER A 4 2.12 -2.29 17.40
C SER A 4 2.55 -2.00 15.96
N PRO A 5 2.22 -2.89 15.01
CA PRO A 5 2.40 -2.64 13.59
C PRO A 5 1.73 -1.33 13.16
N CYS A 6 2.26 -0.70 12.09
CA CYS A 6 1.67 0.51 11.53
C CYS A 6 0.31 0.15 10.89
N ASN A 7 -0.76 0.82 11.31
CA ASN A 7 -2.08 0.66 10.70
C ASN A 7 -2.07 1.32 9.30
N PRO A 8 -2.33 0.56 8.22
CA PRO A 8 -2.20 1.04 6.85
C PRO A 8 -3.27 2.07 6.46
N ARG A 9 -4.42 2.09 7.17
CA ARG A 9 -5.52 3.02 6.88
C ARG A 9 -5.22 4.44 7.37
N ASN A 10 -4.48 4.57 8.47
CA ASN A 10 -4.26 5.88 9.11
C ASN A 10 -2.80 6.24 9.37
N GLY A 11 -1.85 5.37 9.00
CA GLY A 11 -0.41 5.59 9.17
C GLY A 11 0.00 5.76 10.64
N LYS A 12 -0.78 5.21 11.58
CA LYS A 12 -0.51 5.28 13.02
C LYS A 12 -0.17 3.91 13.56
N ARG A 13 0.76 3.86 14.50
CA ARG A 13 1.00 2.72 15.39
C ARG A 13 0.65 3.13 16.82
N HIS A 14 0.35 2.15 17.65
CA HIS A 14 0.03 2.37 19.05
C HIS A 14 0.95 1.56 19.96
N ARG A 15 1.12 1.98 21.20
CA ARG A 15 1.71 1.13 22.23
C ARG A 15 0.96 1.31 23.53
N ILE A 16 0.96 0.24 24.31
CA ILE A 16 0.39 0.24 25.65
C ILE A 16 1.53 0.55 26.61
N MET A 17 1.37 1.61 27.41
CA MET A 17 2.26 1.94 28.51
C MET A 17 1.61 1.55 29.83
N VAL A 18 2.35 0.79 30.63
CA VAL A 18 1.97 0.44 32.00
C VAL A 18 2.70 1.40 32.94
N LEU A 19 1.97 2.01 33.87
CA LEU A 19 2.54 2.87 34.91
C LEU A 19 3.53 2.09 35.77
N ARG A 20 4.75 2.62 35.91
CA ARG A 20 5.86 1.95 36.61
C ARG A 20 5.88 2.17 38.13
N HIS A 21 4.94 2.95 38.70
CA HIS A 21 4.94 3.25 40.13
C HIS A 21 3.53 3.45 40.69
N LYS A 22 3.35 3.01 41.93
CA LYS A 22 2.15 3.17 42.76
C LYS A 22 1.94 4.66 43.08
N GLN A 23 1.30 5.40 42.18
CA GLN A 23 0.74 6.72 42.45
C GLN A 23 -0.79 6.61 42.61
N PRO A 24 -1.45 7.57 43.30
CA PRO A 24 -2.76 7.38 43.93
C PRO A 24 -3.84 6.83 42.98
N PRO A 25 -4.89 6.17 43.52
CA PRO A 25 -5.92 5.40 42.78
C PRO A 25 -6.77 6.20 41.76
N LEU A 26 -6.42 7.46 41.52
CA LEU A 26 -7.08 8.38 40.61
C LEU A 26 -6.63 8.24 39.15
N CYS A 27 -5.55 7.51 38.86
CA CYS A 27 -4.98 7.42 37.52
C CYS A 27 -5.12 6.03 36.89
N ASN A 28 -5.59 5.98 35.64
CA ASN A 28 -5.68 4.75 34.85
C ASN A 28 -4.30 4.09 34.70
N PRO A 29 -4.12 2.82 35.12
CA PRO A 29 -2.81 2.14 35.17
C PRO A 29 -2.19 1.88 33.78
N ILE A 30 -3.01 2.01 32.74
CA ILE A 30 -2.68 1.72 31.36
C ILE A 30 -3.01 2.94 30.50
N LYS A 31 -2.03 3.37 29.69
CA LYS A 31 -2.21 4.42 28.69
C LYS A 31 -1.82 3.91 27.31
N THR A 32 -2.77 3.94 26.38
CA THR A 32 -2.46 3.73 24.96
C THR A 32 -1.99 5.04 24.36
N ILE A 33 -0.80 5.04 23.76
CA ILE A 33 -0.29 6.18 23.01
C ILE A 33 -0.17 5.86 21.53
N HIS A 34 -0.47 6.83 20.68
CA HIS A 34 -0.40 6.71 19.24
C HIS A 34 0.74 7.56 18.68
N ARG A 35 1.42 7.07 17.64
CA ARG A 35 2.40 7.84 16.89
C ARG A 35 2.22 7.66 15.40
N LYS A 36 2.48 8.74 14.64
CA LYS A 36 2.64 8.67 13.18
C LYS A 36 3.84 7.80 12.85
N CYS A 37 3.72 7.00 11.80
CA CYS A 37 4.84 6.25 11.25
C CYS A 37 5.79 7.24 10.56
N ILE A 38 7.10 7.17 10.87
CA ILE A 38 8.11 8.06 10.28
C ILE A 38 8.58 7.44 8.97
N PHE A 39 8.30 8.10 7.86
CA PHE A 39 8.74 7.70 6.52
C PHE A 39 9.97 8.55 6.14
N HIS A 40 11.17 7.98 6.19
CA HIS A 40 12.38 8.70 5.77
C HIS A 40 12.43 8.75 4.24
N LYS A 41 12.27 9.96 3.68
CA LYS A 41 12.21 10.27 2.24
C LYS A 41 13.43 9.81 1.42
N HIS A 42 14.58 9.53 2.04
CA HIS A 42 15.81 9.13 1.33
C HIS A 42 16.02 7.62 1.20
N LEU A 43 15.17 6.79 1.83
CA LEU A 43 15.17 5.36 1.58
C LEU A 43 14.16 5.08 0.46
N LYS A 44 14.60 5.22 -0.79
CA LYS A 44 13.90 4.78 -2.02
C LYS A 44 13.59 3.26 -2.05
N HIS A 45 13.79 2.56 -0.93
CA HIS A 45 13.64 1.12 -0.74
C HIS A 45 12.65 0.75 0.38
N TRP A 46 11.70 1.63 0.68
CA TRP A 46 10.51 1.26 1.47
C TRP A 46 9.24 1.38 0.64
N ASN A 47 9.19 0.57 -0.42
CA ASN A 47 7.93 0.00 -0.88
C ASN A 47 7.27 -0.69 0.32
N HIS A 48 5.97 -0.53 0.48
CA HIS A 48 5.11 -1.35 1.36
C HIS A 48 5.07 -2.84 0.94
N GLY A 49 6.09 -3.33 0.22
CA GLY A 49 6.09 -4.54 -0.57
C GLY A 49 7.32 -5.43 -0.37
N ARG A 50 8.03 -5.36 0.75
CA ARG A 50 8.97 -6.45 1.09
C ARG A 50 8.26 -7.76 1.43
N HIS A 51 6.93 -7.77 1.52
CA HIS A 51 6.14 -8.95 1.89
C HIS A 51 4.96 -9.23 0.94
N CYS A 52 4.70 -8.41 -0.09
CA CYS A 52 3.65 -8.67 -1.09
C CYS A 52 4.28 -8.64 -2.49
N GLU A 53 4.70 -9.80 -2.97
CA GLU A 53 5.17 -10.00 -4.35
C GLU A 53 3.96 -10.33 -5.23
N TYR A 54 3.80 -9.61 -6.33
CA TYR A 54 2.72 -9.84 -7.29
C TYR A 54 3.30 -10.30 -8.62
N GLU A 55 2.61 -11.21 -9.28
CA GLU A 55 2.98 -11.73 -10.58
C GLU A 55 2.62 -10.71 -11.68
N ASP A 56 3.62 -9.96 -12.13
CA ASP A 56 3.43 -8.90 -13.13
C ASP A 56 3.11 -9.46 -14.54
N SER A 57 3.51 -10.70 -14.80
CA SER A 57 3.30 -11.44 -16.06
C SER A 57 1.97 -12.19 -16.12
N PHE A 58 1.15 -12.14 -15.07
CA PHE A 58 -0.13 -12.87 -15.03
C PHE A 58 -1.06 -12.45 -16.17
N MET A 59 -1.05 -11.16 -16.52
CA MET A 59 -1.92 -10.61 -17.54
C MET A 59 -1.28 -9.41 -18.23
N ASP A 60 -1.58 -9.27 -19.52
CA ASP A 60 -1.18 -8.13 -20.31
C ASP A 60 -1.89 -6.84 -19.89
N TRP A 61 -1.34 -5.71 -20.34
CA TRP A 61 -1.99 -4.42 -20.20
C TRP A 61 -3.23 -4.37 -21.07
N PHE A 62 -4.36 -3.97 -20.47
CA PHE A 62 -5.53 -3.58 -21.22
C PHE A 62 -5.20 -2.40 -22.14
N GLY A 63 -5.97 -2.25 -23.20
CA GLY A 63 -5.84 -1.14 -24.15
C GLY A 63 -5.83 0.22 -23.47
N CYS A 64 -5.13 1.17 -24.08
CA CYS A 64 -5.09 2.54 -23.59
C CYS A 64 -6.47 3.19 -23.69
N HIS A 65 -7.02 3.64 -22.56
CA HIS A 65 -8.33 4.27 -22.55
C HIS A 65 -8.27 5.66 -23.25
N PRO A 66 -9.16 5.95 -24.21
CA PRO A 66 -9.03 7.12 -25.09
C PRO A 66 -9.19 8.46 -24.39
N VAL A 67 -10.06 8.52 -23.38
CA VAL A 67 -10.33 9.75 -22.61
C VAL A 67 -9.32 9.94 -21.48
N THR A 68 -9.15 8.95 -20.60
CA THR A 68 -8.31 9.09 -19.40
C THR A 68 -6.80 8.98 -19.69
N LYS A 69 -6.40 8.46 -20.86
CA LYS A 69 -4.99 8.17 -21.20
C LYS A 69 -4.31 7.27 -20.17
N LEU A 70 -5.09 6.35 -19.60
CA LEU A 70 -4.63 5.35 -18.65
C LEU A 70 -4.83 3.96 -19.25
N GLN A 71 -3.89 3.07 -18.96
CA GLN A 71 -4.04 1.64 -19.19
C GLN A 71 -3.89 0.92 -17.86
N GLN A 72 -4.58 -0.19 -17.73
CA GLN A 72 -4.66 -0.94 -16.49
C GLN A 72 -4.27 -2.40 -16.74
N LYS A 73 -3.82 -3.08 -15.69
CA LYS A 73 -3.75 -4.54 -15.68
C LYS A 73 -4.01 -5.07 -14.29
N ILE A 74 -4.49 -6.30 -14.22
CA ILE A 74 -4.69 -7.03 -12.97
C ILE A 74 -3.46 -7.90 -12.74
N VAL A 75 -2.92 -7.86 -11.54
CA VAL A 75 -1.83 -8.74 -11.10
C VAL A 75 -2.27 -9.52 -9.88
N LEU A 76 -1.87 -10.79 -9.81
CA LEU A 76 -2.18 -11.67 -8.69
C LEU A 76 -1.05 -11.70 -7.67
N LEU A 77 -1.40 -11.96 -6.42
CA LEU A 77 -0.43 -12.14 -5.34
C LEU A 77 0.34 -13.45 -5.53
N LYS A 78 1.66 -13.36 -5.67
CA LYS A 78 2.59 -14.49 -5.73
C LYS A 78 3.11 -14.88 -4.35
N HIS A 79 3.48 -13.89 -3.54
CA HIS A 79 3.94 -14.11 -2.18
C HIS A 79 3.38 -13.03 -1.25
N GLY A 80 2.84 -13.43 -0.10
CA GLY A 80 2.49 -12.52 0.97
C GLY A 80 1.39 -13.03 1.89
N GLN A 81 1.23 -12.34 3.02
CA GLN A 81 0.21 -12.74 4.00
C GLN A 81 -1.18 -12.27 3.55
N PRO A 82 -2.19 -13.16 3.46
CA PRO A 82 -3.51 -12.83 2.91
C PRO A 82 -4.28 -11.78 3.73
N ASN A 83 -3.95 -11.63 5.01
CA ASN A 83 -4.54 -10.61 5.89
C ASN A 83 -4.02 -9.19 5.61
N TYR A 84 -2.92 -9.07 4.85
CA TYR A 84 -2.23 -7.80 4.59
C TYR A 84 -2.06 -7.52 3.10
N CYS A 85 -2.02 -8.56 2.26
CA CYS A 85 -1.85 -8.49 0.82
C CYS A 85 -3.15 -8.94 0.13
N PRO A 86 -3.85 -8.05 -0.58
CA PRO A 86 -4.95 -8.44 -1.45
C PRO A 86 -4.54 -9.52 -2.45
N LYS A 87 -5.40 -10.51 -2.71
CA LYS A 87 -5.13 -11.59 -3.68
C LYS A 87 -4.90 -11.07 -5.11
N ALA A 88 -5.48 -9.93 -5.44
CA ALA A 88 -5.30 -9.25 -6.71
C ALA A 88 -5.25 -7.74 -6.50
N LYS A 89 -4.58 -7.03 -7.40
CA LYS A 89 -4.63 -5.56 -7.47
C LYS A 89 -4.59 -5.08 -8.91
N VAL A 90 -5.10 -3.87 -9.13
CA VAL A 90 -5.03 -3.17 -10.41
C VAL A 90 -3.81 -2.27 -10.44
N LEU A 91 -2.92 -2.51 -11.40
CA LEU A 91 -1.87 -1.57 -11.76
C LEU A 91 -2.42 -0.59 -12.79
N THR A 92 -2.08 0.68 -12.64
CA THR A 92 -2.48 1.74 -13.57
C THR A 92 -1.23 2.49 -14.01
N LYS A 93 -1.06 2.69 -15.32
CA LYS A 93 0.00 3.55 -15.87
C LYS A 93 -0.55 4.47 -16.94
N LYS A 94 0.15 5.58 -17.16
CA LYS A 94 -0.13 6.48 -18.29
C LYS A 94 0.15 5.78 -19.62
N CYS A 95 -0.62 6.11 -20.64
CA CYS A 95 -0.48 5.59 -21.98
C CYS A 95 -0.72 6.68 -23.01
N MET A 96 -0.18 6.48 -24.20
CA MET A 96 -0.45 7.32 -25.36
C MET A 96 -1.13 6.46 -26.40
N ILE A 97 -2.35 6.82 -26.79
CA ILE A 97 -2.90 6.31 -28.04
C ILE A 97 -2.13 7.00 -29.13
N ARG A 98 -1.18 6.29 -29.73
CA ARG A 98 -0.74 6.65 -31.08
C ARG A 98 -1.94 6.31 -31.95
N THR A 99 -2.68 7.34 -32.35
CA THR A 99 -3.65 7.19 -33.43
C THR A 99 -2.90 6.53 -34.57
N CYS A 100 -3.29 5.31 -34.93
CA CYS A 100 -3.03 4.83 -36.28
C CYS A 100 -3.70 5.87 -37.18
N PRO A 101 -2.99 6.54 -38.11
CA PRO A 101 -3.72 7.19 -39.19
C PRO A 101 -4.61 6.10 -39.77
N LEU A 102 -5.91 6.37 -39.84
CA LEU A 102 -6.85 5.56 -40.60
C LEU A 102 -6.15 5.23 -41.91
N ALA A 103 -5.95 3.93 -42.17
CA ALA A 103 -5.70 3.49 -43.52
C ALA A 103 -6.91 4.00 -44.31
N GLU A 104 -6.69 5.02 -45.15
CA GLU A 104 -7.66 5.38 -46.15
C GLU A 104 -7.86 4.12 -47.00
N LEU A 105 -9.05 3.53 -46.87
CA LEU A 105 -9.56 2.59 -47.86
C LEU A 105 -9.66 3.37 -49.17
N SER A 106 -8.66 3.18 -50.01
CA SER A 106 -8.67 3.50 -51.45
C SER A 106 -8.76 2.19 -52.21
#